data_AF-A0A2G9TNX7-F1
#
_entry.id   AF-A0A2G9TNX7-F1
#
_cell.length_a   1.000
_cell.length_b   1.000
_cell.length_c   1.000
_cell.angle_alpha   90.00
_cell.angle_beta   90.00
_cell.angle_gamma   90.00
#
_symmetry.space_group_name_H-M   'P 1'
#
loop_
_entity.id
_entity.type
_entity.pdbx_description
1 polymer ?
#
loop_
_entity_poly.entity_id
_entity_poly.type
_entity_poly.pdbx_seq_one_letter_code
_entity_poly.pdbx_strand_id
1 'polypeptide(L)' 'MLALATAIFSALLLTSGWASMCPDGNGMTDEIRNAFLNAHNMYRSQIAKGEARNALGGYAPKAARMLKMV' A
#
# COMPACT_ATOMS: atom_id res chain seq x y z
N MET A 1 1.98 -3.22 44.14
CA MET A 1 2.45 -2.15 43.22
C MET A 1 2.87 -2.69 41.85
N LEU A 2 3.50 -3.87 41.76
CA LEU A 2 3.93 -4.47 40.47
C LEU A 2 2.76 -4.95 39.58
N ALA A 3 1.69 -5.51 40.17
CA ALA A 3 0.53 -6.05 39.44
C ALA A 3 -0.39 -4.97 38.81
N LEU A 4 -0.36 -3.74 39.33
CA LEU A 4 -1.14 -2.63 38.77
C LEU A 4 -0.47 -2.06 37.51
N ALA A 5 0.87 -2.02 37.50
CA ALA A 5 1.66 -1.54 36.37
C ALA A 5 1.55 -2.45 35.15
N THR A 6 1.47 -3.77 35.35
CA THR A 6 1.28 -4.74 34.26
C THR A 6 -0.13 -4.66 33.65
N ALA A 7 -1.17 -4.44 34.47
CA ALA A 7 -2.53 -4.28 34.00
C ALA A 7 -2.73 -3.01 33.13
N ILE A 8 -2.05 -1.92 33.48
CA ILE A 8 -2.08 -0.67 32.70
C ILE A 8 -1.36 -0.84 31.34
N PHE A 9 -0.24 -1.58 31.30
CA PHE A 9 0.48 -1.85 30.05
C PHE A 9 -0.34 -2.74 29.10
N SER A 10 -1.07 -3.73 29.62
CA SER A 10 -2.00 -4.55 28.84
C SER A 10 -3.22 -3.76 28.34
N ALA A 11 -3.73 -2.80 29.12
CA ALA A 11 -4.82 -1.94 28.68
C ALA A 11 -4.40 -0.96 27.56
N LEU A 12 -3.16 -0.47 27.59
CA LEU A 12 -2.62 0.44 26.58
C LEU A 12 -2.45 -0.22 25.20
N LEU A 13 -2.20 -1.53 25.16
CA LEU A 13 -2.11 -2.35 23.94
C LEU A 13 -3.49 -2.63 23.30
N LEU A 14 -4.58 -2.59 24.09
CA LEU A 14 -5.94 -2.83 23.59
C LEU A 14 -6.59 -1.59 22.98
N THR A 15 -6.04 -0.39 23.24
CA THR A 15 -6.61 0.89 22.78
C THR A 15 -5.87 1.51 21.59
N SER A 16 -4.82 0.87 21.05
CA SER A 16 -4.28 1.29 19.76
C SER A 16 -5.23 0.81 18.66
N GLY A 17 -6.39 1.45 18.55
CA GLY A 17 -7.24 1.31 17.39
C GLY A 17 -6.42 1.71 16.16
N TRP A 18 -6.13 0.75 15.30
CA TRP A 18 -5.59 1.04 13.97
C TRP A 18 -6.66 1.84 13.25
N ALA A 19 -6.49 3.17 13.19
CA ALA A 19 -7.33 4.02 12.36
C ALA A 19 -7.04 3.64 10.91
N SER A 20 -8.01 3.03 10.24
CA SER A 20 -7.91 2.74 8.83
C SER A 20 -7.96 4.01 7.99
N MET A 21 -7.21 4.05 6.90
CA MET A 21 -7.19 5.15 5.96
C MET A 21 -8.54 5.32 5.25
N CYS A 22 -9.28 4.21 5.11
CA CYS A 22 -10.57 4.15 4.45
C CYS A 22 -11.56 3.36 5.30
N PRO A 23 -12.88 3.59 5.16
CA PRO A 23 -13.88 2.77 5.85
C PRO A 23 -13.69 1.28 5.56
N ASP A 24 -13.61 0.50 6.64
CA ASP A 24 -13.54 -0.95 6.60
C ASP A 24 -14.94 -1.57 6.56
N GLY A 25 -15.05 -2.79 6.04
CA GLY A 25 -16.31 -3.56 6.00
C GLY A 25 -16.65 -4.16 4.64
N ASN A 26 -15.89 -3.81 3.60
CA ASN A 26 -16.01 -4.37 2.25
C ASN A 26 -14.88 -5.38 1.91
N GLY A 27 -14.08 -5.77 2.90
CA GLY A 27 -12.91 -6.65 2.71
C GLY A 27 -11.67 -5.96 2.16
N MET A 28 -11.66 -4.64 2.00
CA MET A 28 -10.49 -3.87 1.53
C MET A 28 -9.76 -3.20 2.69
N THR A 29 -8.88 -3.97 3.34
CA THR A 29 -7.95 -3.44 4.34
C THR A 29 -6.94 -2.50 3.70
N ASP A 30 -6.30 -1.65 4.51
CA ASP A 30 -5.26 -0.72 4.05
C ASP A 30 -4.06 -1.45 3.44
N GLU A 31 -3.71 -2.64 3.93
CA GLU A 31 -2.65 -3.47 3.35
C GLU A 31 -3.01 -3.88 1.92
N ILE A 32 -4.25 -4.30 1.68
CA ILE A 32 -4.72 -4.69 0.36
C ILE A 32 -4.73 -3.48 -0.58
N ARG A 33 -5.21 -2.32 -0.10
CA ARG A 33 -5.18 -1.07 -0.90
C ARG A 33 -3.76 -0.68 -1.28
N ASN A 34 -2.83 -0.74 -0.32
CA ASN A 34 -1.41 -0.47 -0.57
C ASN A 34 -0.79 -1.48 -1.53
N ALA A 35 -1.13 -2.76 -1.44
CA ALA A 35 -0.66 -3.77 -2.39
C ALA A 35 -1.07 -3.43 -3.82
N PHE A 36 -2.34 -3.06 -4.04
CA PHE A 36 -2.81 -2.62 -5.36
C PHE A 36 -2.15 -1.34 -5.83
N LEU A 37 -2.03 -0.33 -4.97
CA LEU A 37 -1.39 0.94 -5.30
C LEU A 37 0.08 0.76 -5.69
N ASN A 38 0.80 -0.08 -4.94
CA ASN A 38 2.20 -0.40 -5.20
C ASN A 38 2.36 -1.19 -6.50
N ALA A 39 1.50 -2.18 -6.76
CA ALA A 39 1.52 -2.92 -8.01
C ALA A 39 1.29 -2.01 -9.24
N HIS A 40 0.30 -1.12 -9.18
CA HIS A 40 0.06 -0.15 -10.25
C HIS A 40 1.26 0.76 -10.48
N ASN A 41 1.83 1.32 -9.41
CA ASN A 41 3.00 2.19 -9.51
C ASN A 41 4.23 1.46 -10.05
N MET A 42 4.43 0.19 -9.69
CA MET A 42 5.50 -0.64 -10.23
C MET A 42 5.36 -0.81 -11.75
N TYR A 43 4.20 -1.22 -12.24
CA TYR A 43 3.97 -1.38 -13.69
C TYR A 43 4.05 -0.05 -14.45
N ARG A 44 3.47 1.02 -13.89
CA ARG A 44 3.57 2.38 -14.45
C ARG A 44 5.03 2.82 -14.57
N SER A 45 5.88 2.52 -13.58
CA SER A 45 7.32 2.79 -13.64
C SER A 45 8.00 2.00 -14.75
N GLN A 46 7.71 0.71 -14.91
CA GLN A 46 8.30 -0.12 -15.97
C GLN A 46 7.93 0.42 -17.36
N ILE A 47 6.67 0.81 -17.56
CA ILE A 47 6.23 1.45 -18.80
C ILE A 47 6.95 2.80 -19.00
N ALA A 48 7.02 3.63 -17.96
CA ALA A 48 7.64 4.95 -18.06
C ALA A 48 9.12 4.89 -18.47
N LYS A 49 9.84 3.88 -17.99
CA LYS A 49 11.25 3.62 -18.33
C LYS A 49 11.43 2.95 -19.70
N GLY A 50 10.36 2.47 -20.33
CA GLY A 50 10.42 1.69 -21.56
C GLY A 50 10.96 0.27 -21.36
N GLU A 51 10.72 -0.31 -20.18
CA GLU A 51 11.18 -1.66 -19.79
C GLU A 51 10.05 -2.71 -19.87
N ALA A 52 8.80 -2.27 -20.01
CA ALA A 52 7.66 -3.16 -20.15
C ALA A 52 7.58 -3.74 -21.57
N ARG A 53 7.51 -5.07 -21.71
CA ARG A 53 7.32 -5.72 -23.02
C ARG A 53 5.95 -5.38 -23.59
N ASN A 54 5.92 -5.09 -24.89
CA ASN A 54 4.68 -4.87 -25.63
C ASN A 54 4.23 -6.18 -26.29
N ALA A 55 2.93 -6.48 -26.21
CA ALA A 55 2.33 -7.66 -26.82
C ALA A 55 2.50 -7.70 -28.35
N LEU A 56 2.59 -6.53 -28.99
CA LEU A 56 2.83 -6.40 -30.43
C LEU A 56 4.31 -6.54 -30.82
N GLY A 57 5.19 -6.79 -29.84
CA GLY A 57 6.64 -6.89 -30.02
C GLY A 57 7.40 -5.68 -29.47
N GLY A 58 8.65 -5.92 -29.06
CA GLY A 58 9.52 -4.89 -28.48
C GLY A 58 9.08 -4.47 -27.07
N TYR A 59 9.41 -3.23 -26.71
CA TYR A 59 9.07 -2.61 -25.43
C TYR A 59 8.11 -1.44 -25.62
N ALA A 60 7.35 -1.11 -24.57
CA ALA A 60 6.57 0.11 -24.53
C ALA A 60 7.48 1.34 -24.66
N PRO A 61 7.02 2.41 -25.33
CA PRO A 61 7.81 3.65 -25.43
C PRO A 61 7.92 4.33 -24.05
N LYS A 62 9.04 5.02 -23.83
CA LYS A 62 9.26 5.82 -22.62
C LYS A 62 8.20 6.90 -22.48
N ALA A 63 7.70 7.10 -21.27
CA ALA A 63 6.74 8.17 -21.00
C ALA A 63 7.47 9.48 -20.66
N ALA A 64 7.00 10.60 -21.21
CA ALA A 64 7.60 11.91 -20.94
C ALA A 64 7.44 12.35 -19.47
N ARG A 65 6.29 12.02 -18.84
CA ARG A 65 6.01 12.37 -17.44
C ARG A 65 4.90 11.49 -16.85
N MET A 66 5.25 10.25 -16.48
CA MET A 66 4.32 9.34 -15.79
C MET A 66 4.35 9.58 -14.28
N LEU A 67 3.29 10.17 -13.73
CA LEU A 67 3.21 10.48 -12.29
C LEU A 67 2.88 9.23 -11.44
N LYS A 68 3.35 9.23 -10.20
CA LYS A 68 3.02 8.22 -9.19
C LYS A 68 1.58 8.41 -8.71
N MET A 69 0.83 7.31 -8.57
CA MET A 69 -0.48 7.29 -7.95
C MET A 69 -0.35 7.29 -6.42
N VAL A 70 -1.33 7.89 -5.73
CA VAL A 70 -1.41 8.01 -4.27
C VAL A 70 -2.74 7.46 -3.75
#